data_AF-A0A932CRT7-F1
#
_entry.id   AF-A0A932CRT7-F1
#
_cell.length_a   1.000
_cell.length_b   1.000
_cell.length_c   1.000
_cell.angle_alpha   90.00
_cell.angle_beta   90.00
_cell.angle_gamma   90.00
#
_symmetry.space_group_name_H-M   'P 1'
#
loop_
_entity.id
_entity.type
_entity.pdbx_description
1 polymer ?
#
loop_
_entity_poly.entity_id
_entity_poly.type
_entity_poly.pdbx_seq_one_letter_code
_entity_poly.pdbx_strand_id
1 'polypeptide(L)'
;MFELVFVSVGIGFLLILLLKRSTTSIVVEKDYYEEPDALTGRFERWELSQFEKVCLKLLEELGLEVRSIAYLNTREFDLVACDPKPVTGGDFIIHCLLAPPGEIVEANRVIALSDVVRTEKASKGIFITTGYFSADTANLPEGAPLELINAKRLKQLILEHDLLA
;
A
#
# COMPACT_ATOMS: atom_id res chain seq x y z
N MET A 1 -2.51 -23.95 41.62
CA MET A 1 -1.58 -24.17 40.49
C MET A 1 -2.31 -24.08 39.15
N PHE A 2 -3.45 -24.76 38.97
CA PHE A 2 -4.25 -24.71 37.73
C PHE A 2 -4.88 -23.33 37.44
N GLU A 3 -5.34 -22.60 38.45
CA GLU A 3 -5.92 -21.25 38.31
C GLU A 3 -4.99 -20.25 37.59
N LEU A 4 -3.69 -20.25 37.93
CA LEU A 4 -2.69 -19.39 37.31
C LEU A 4 -2.44 -19.71 35.83
N VAL A 5 -2.62 -20.99 35.43
CA VAL A 5 -2.46 -21.44 34.05
C VAL A 5 -3.63 -20.98 33.19
N PHE A 6 -4.85 -21.00 33.71
CA PHE A 6 -6.02 -20.51 32.97
C PHE A 6 -5.95 -19.00 32.74
N VAL A 7 -5.46 -18.23 33.71
CA VAL A 7 -5.28 -16.77 33.58
C VAL A 7 -4.24 -16.44 32.50
N SER A 8 -3.12 -17.17 32.46
CA SER A 8 -2.07 -16.90 31.45
C SER A 8 -2.52 -17.23 30.03
N VAL A 9 -3.28 -18.32 29.84
CA VAL A 9 -3.87 -18.68 28.54
C VAL A 9 -4.92 -17.66 28.10
N GLY A 10 -5.77 -17.18 29.02
CA GLY A 10 -6.78 -16.16 28.73
C GLY A 10 -6.17 -14.83 28.29
N ILE A 11 -5.12 -14.37 28.98
CA ILE A 11 -4.40 -13.14 28.62
C ILE A 11 -3.70 -13.30 27.26
N GLY A 12 -3.09 -14.45 26.99
CA GLY A 12 -2.48 -14.75 25.68
C GLY A 12 -3.50 -14.69 24.55
N PHE A 13 -4.67 -15.29 24.74
CA PHE A 13 -5.76 -15.24 23.77
C PHE A 13 -6.29 -13.81 23.57
N LEU A 14 -6.42 -13.04 24.65
CA LEU A 14 -6.81 -11.63 24.60
C LEU A 14 -5.80 -10.80 23.80
N LEU A 15 -4.50 -11.01 23.98
CA LEU A 15 -3.46 -10.30 23.23
C LEU A 15 -3.48 -10.65 21.73
N ILE A 16 -3.72 -11.91 21.38
CA ILE A 16 -3.88 -12.34 19.98
C ILE A 16 -5.12 -11.70 19.35
N LEU A 17 -6.24 -11.61 20.10
CA LEU A 17 -7.45 -10.93 19.63
C LEU A 17 -7.22 -9.42 19.44
N LEU A 18 -6.37 -8.79 20.25
CA LEU A 18 -6.03 -7.37 20.12
C LEU A 18 -5.10 -7.11 18.93
N LEU A 19 -4.15 -8.01 18.63
CA LEU A 19 -3.29 -7.90 17.45
C LEU A 19 -4.05 -8.07 16.13
N LYS A 20 -5.07 -8.94 16.08
CA LYS A 20 -5.89 -9.15 14.88
C LYS A 20 -6.64 -7.89 14.44
N ARG A 21 -6.82 -6.91 15.35
CA ARG A 21 -7.56 -5.68 15.06
C ARG A 21 -6.74 -4.59 14.37
N SER A 22 -5.41 -4.72 14.29
CA SER A 22 -4.53 -3.65 13.79
C SER A 22 -3.91 -3.88 12.40
N THR A 23 -4.29 -4.93 11.68
CA THR A 23 -3.93 -5.12 10.27
C THR A 23 -5.19 -5.28 9.44
N THR A 24 -5.84 -4.15 9.13
CA THR A 24 -6.91 -4.14 8.14
C THR A 24 -6.92 -2.79 7.46
N SER A 25 -6.27 -2.73 6.30
CA SER A 25 -6.53 -1.73 5.27
C SER A 25 -6.64 -2.42 3.91
N ILE A 26 -7.45 -3.50 3.84
CA ILE A 26 -8.18 -3.80 2.60
C ILE A 26 -9.52 -3.06 2.73
N VAL A 27 -9.47 -1.74 2.60
CA VAL A 27 -10.66 -0.92 2.38
C VAL A 27 -10.70 -0.65 0.87
N VAL A 28 -11.14 -1.67 0.12
CA VAL A 28 -11.59 -1.47 -1.25
C VAL A 28 -13.11 -1.32 -1.14
N GLU A 29 -13.52 -0.07 -0.96
CA GLU A 29 -14.88 0.31 -0.60
C GLU A 29 -15.27 1.53 -1.46
N LYS A 30 -16.49 1.51 -2.05
CA LYS A 30 -17.48 2.60 -2.28
C LYS A 30 -17.08 3.97 -2.85
N ASP A 31 -15.81 4.31 -2.90
CA ASP A 31 -15.23 5.63 -3.18
C ASP A 31 -15.16 5.95 -4.68
N TYR A 32 -15.28 4.95 -5.55
CA TYR A 32 -15.37 5.16 -7.00
C TYR A 32 -16.63 5.97 -7.39
N TYR A 33 -17.71 5.85 -6.60
CA TYR A 33 -18.96 6.58 -6.85
C TYR A 33 -19.02 7.95 -6.13
N GLU A 34 -17.96 8.34 -5.41
CA GLU A 34 -17.86 9.69 -4.83
C GLU A 34 -17.40 10.68 -5.91
N GLU A 35 -17.95 11.89 -5.89
CA GLU A 35 -17.59 12.90 -6.89
C GLU A 35 -16.09 13.27 -6.80
N PRO A 36 -15.40 13.44 -7.95
CA PRO A 36 -13.99 13.80 -7.96
C PRO A 36 -13.76 15.18 -7.31
N ASP A 37 -13.05 15.16 -6.18
CA ASP A 37 -12.63 16.37 -5.47
C ASP A 37 -11.51 17.12 -6.24
N ALA A 38 -11.40 18.43 -6.02
CA ALA A 38 -10.39 19.33 -6.60
C ALA A 38 -8.93 18.81 -6.59
N LEU A 39 -8.54 17.97 -5.61
CA LEU A 39 -7.21 17.34 -5.56
C LEU A 39 -7.06 16.14 -6.51
N THR A 40 -8.11 15.36 -6.75
CA THR A 40 -8.12 14.33 -7.80
C THR A 40 -7.95 14.97 -9.17
N GLY A 41 -8.57 16.14 -9.37
CA GLY A 41 -8.34 17.01 -10.53
C GLY A 41 -6.92 17.61 -10.64
N ARG A 42 -6.07 17.50 -9.61
CA ARG A 42 -4.65 17.88 -9.70
C ARG A 42 -3.78 16.75 -10.25
N PHE A 43 -4.12 15.49 -9.99
CA PHE A 43 -3.38 14.34 -10.52
C PHE A 43 -3.42 14.29 -12.06
N GLU A 44 -4.46 14.86 -12.70
CA GLU A 44 -4.57 14.92 -14.16
C GLU A 44 -3.39 15.64 -14.82
N ARG A 45 -2.76 16.58 -14.10
CA ARG A 45 -1.64 17.40 -14.60
C ARG A 45 -0.28 16.91 -14.13
N TRP A 46 -0.23 15.76 -13.45
CA TRP A 46 1.04 15.25 -12.96
C TRP A 46 1.86 14.63 -14.08
N GLU A 47 3.12 15.02 -14.10
CA GLU A 47 4.16 14.31 -14.84
C GLU A 47 4.67 13.13 -13.99
N LEU A 48 5.23 12.11 -14.65
CA LEU A 48 5.80 10.93 -13.96
C LEU A 48 6.80 11.34 -12.86
N SER A 49 7.63 12.34 -13.15
CA SER A 49 8.62 12.87 -12.19
C SER A 49 8.01 13.52 -10.94
N GLN A 50 6.81 14.09 -11.04
CA GLN A 50 6.10 14.65 -9.88
C GLN A 50 5.54 13.53 -9.02
N PHE A 51 4.93 12.54 -9.66
CA PHE A 51 4.41 11.36 -8.98
C PHE A 51 5.52 10.57 -8.28
N GLU A 52 6.66 10.36 -8.95
CA GLU A 52 7.85 9.74 -8.37
C GLU A 52 8.32 10.46 -7.10
N LYS A 53 8.47 11.79 -7.14
CA LYS A 53 8.88 12.58 -5.97
C LYS A 53 7.93 12.38 -4.79
N VAL A 54 6.62 12.36 -5.04
CA VAL A 54 5.62 12.13 -3.99
C VAL A 54 5.72 10.72 -3.43
N CYS A 55 5.87 9.70 -4.29
CA CYS A 55 6.07 8.32 -3.84
C CYS A 55 7.35 8.17 -3.00
N LEU A 56 8.47 8.77 -3.43
CA LEU A 56 9.73 8.70 -2.69
C LEU A 56 9.61 9.37 -1.31
N LYS A 57 9.07 10.60 -1.25
CA LYS A 57 8.83 11.29 0.03
C LYS A 57 7.89 10.48 0.93
N LEU A 58 6.82 9.89 0.37
CA LEU A 58 5.91 9.04 1.14
C LEU A 58 6.63 7.85 1.76
N LEU A 59 7.47 7.14 1.00
CA LEU A 59 8.21 5.99 1.53
C LEU A 59 9.22 6.42 2.60
N GLU A 60 9.87 7.56 2.43
CA GLU A 60 10.78 8.14 3.42
C GLU A 60 10.04 8.48 4.73
N GLU A 61 8.87 9.11 4.66
CA GLU A 61 7.99 9.40 5.81
C GLU A 61 7.50 8.12 6.51
N LEU A 62 7.35 7.02 5.77
CA LEU A 62 7.05 5.70 6.33
C LEU A 62 8.28 5.01 6.96
N GLY A 63 9.46 5.63 6.87
CA GLY A 63 10.71 5.10 7.39
C GLY A 63 11.32 4.00 6.53
N LEU A 64 11.03 4.00 5.22
CA LEU A 64 11.57 3.03 4.26
C LEU A 64 12.75 3.62 3.50
N GLU A 65 13.83 2.84 3.38
CA GLU A 65 15.03 3.21 2.62
C GLU A 65 14.91 2.67 1.19
N VAL A 66 14.75 3.57 0.21
CA VAL A 66 14.66 3.20 -1.21
C VAL A 66 16.05 2.79 -1.74
N ARG A 67 16.16 1.57 -2.28
CA ARG A 67 17.40 1.00 -2.82
C ARG A 67 17.53 1.14 -4.32
N SER A 68 16.43 1.00 -5.07
CA SER A 68 16.43 1.08 -6.52
C SER A 68 15.09 1.53 -7.09
N ILE A 69 15.16 2.11 -8.29
CA ILE A 69 14.01 2.54 -9.10
C ILE A 69 14.15 1.87 -10.46
N ALA A 70 13.09 1.23 -10.95
CA ALA A 70 13.03 0.60 -12.26
C ALA A 70 11.83 1.15 -13.05
N TYR A 71 12.09 1.89 -14.12
CA TYR A 71 11.03 2.43 -14.97
C TYR A 71 10.52 1.35 -15.92
N LEU A 72 9.22 1.09 -15.88
CA LEU A 72 8.56 0.10 -16.74
C LEU A 72 8.07 0.75 -18.04
N ASN A 73 7.45 1.92 -17.93
CA ASN A 73 6.97 2.70 -19.06
C ASN A 73 6.85 4.20 -18.70
N THR A 74 6.16 4.99 -19.52
CA THR A 74 6.00 6.44 -19.33
C THR A 74 5.09 6.83 -18.16
N ARG A 75 4.39 5.87 -17.56
CA ARG A 75 3.42 6.07 -16.47
C ARG A 75 3.62 5.10 -15.31
N GLU A 76 4.54 4.14 -15.42
CA GLU A 76 4.73 3.07 -14.45
C GLU A 76 6.21 2.88 -14.10
N PHE A 77 6.48 2.68 -12.82
CA PHE A 77 7.79 2.35 -12.30
C PHE A 77 7.68 1.52 -11.01
N ASP A 78 8.70 0.72 -10.76
CA ASP A 78 8.84 -0.07 -9.54
C ASP A 78 9.94 0.51 -8.64
N LEU A 79 9.76 0.35 -7.34
CA LEU A 79 10.76 0.66 -6.33
C LEU A 79 11.02 -0.57 -5.48
N VAL A 80 12.29 -0.77 -5.12
CA VAL A 80 12.67 -1.69 -4.04
C VAL A 80 13.10 -0.85 -2.86
N ALA A 81 12.47 -1.07 -1.71
CA ALA A 81 12.81 -0.38 -0.46
C ALA A 81 13.03 -1.37 0.69
N CYS A 82 13.59 -0.91 1.79
CA CYS A 82 13.79 -1.72 2.99
C CYS A 82 13.35 -0.96 4.24
N ASP A 83 12.63 -1.62 5.14
CA ASP A 83 12.48 -1.13 6.52
C ASP A 83 13.73 -1.58 7.31
N PRO A 84 14.58 -0.66 7.80
CA PRO A 84 15.82 -1.00 8.48
C PRO A 84 15.61 -1.51 9.92
N LYS A 85 14.37 -1.52 10.44
CA LYS A 85 14.09 -1.96 11.81
C LYS A 85 14.56 -3.40 12.03
N PRO A 86 15.38 -3.66 13.07
CA PRO A 86 15.82 -5.01 13.37
C PRO A 86 14.61 -5.89 13.72
N VAL A 87 14.64 -7.16 13.31
CA VAL A 87 13.63 -8.20 13.59
C VAL A 87 12.29 -8.05 12.85
N THR A 88 11.73 -6.85 12.76
CA THR A 88 10.41 -6.62 12.13
C THR A 88 10.47 -6.00 10.74
N GLY A 89 11.63 -5.47 10.34
CA GLY A 89 11.84 -4.89 9.03
C GLY A 89 11.97 -5.94 7.92
N GLY A 90 12.43 -5.49 6.76
CA GLY A 90 12.62 -6.35 5.59
C GLY A 90 12.41 -5.61 4.28
N ASP A 91 12.46 -6.36 3.19
CA ASP A 91 12.37 -5.79 1.84
C ASP A 91 10.92 -5.55 1.42
N PHE A 92 10.70 -4.43 0.74
CA PHE A 92 9.42 -4.00 0.20
C PHE A 92 9.53 -3.86 -1.30
N ILE A 93 8.49 -4.31 -2.00
CA ILE A 93 8.36 -4.12 -3.44
C ILE A 93 7.18 -3.19 -3.68
N ILE A 94 7.45 -2.06 -4.31
CA ILE A 94 6.45 -1.03 -4.53
C ILE A 94 6.24 -0.89 -6.03
N HIS A 95 4.99 -1.06 -6.47
CA HIS A 95 4.60 -0.80 -7.85
C HIS A 95 3.82 0.52 -7.90
N CYS A 96 4.30 1.46 -8.73
CA CYS A 96 3.72 2.78 -8.87
C CYS A 96 3.13 2.95 -10.28
N LEU A 97 1.83 3.27 -10.34
CA LEU A 97 1.10 3.51 -11.59
C LEU A 97 0.47 4.91 -11.56
N LEU A 98 0.96 5.79 -12.43
CA LEU A 98 0.30 7.06 -12.72
C LEU A 98 -0.90 6.79 -13.64
N ALA A 99 -2.01 6.31 -13.09
CA ALA A 99 -3.22 6.03 -13.88
C ALA A 99 -3.90 7.34 -14.35
N PRO A 100 -4.51 7.34 -15.55
CA PRO A 100 -5.45 8.38 -15.95
C PRO A 100 -6.54 8.64 -14.91
N PRO A 101 -7.09 9.87 -14.86
CA PRO A 101 -8.10 10.23 -13.87
C PRO A 101 -9.34 9.34 -13.97
N GLY A 102 -9.74 8.77 -12.84
CA GLY A 102 -10.90 7.87 -12.77
C GLY A 102 -10.68 6.47 -13.38
N GLU A 103 -9.46 6.13 -13.80
CA GLU A 103 -9.17 4.79 -14.32
C GLU A 103 -9.27 3.73 -13.22
N ILE A 104 -9.85 2.59 -13.59
CA ILE A 104 -9.96 1.41 -12.75
C ILE A 104 -8.76 0.50 -13.02
N VAL A 105 -8.00 0.21 -11.97
CA VAL A 105 -6.92 -0.76 -11.94
C VAL A 105 -7.52 -2.14 -11.66
N GLU A 106 -7.40 -3.00 -12.65
CA GLU A 106 -7.93 -4.36 -12.62
C GLU A 106 -7.22 -5.25 -11.59
N ALA A 107 -7.96 -6.23 -11.06
CA ALA A 107 -7.48 -7.12 -10.01
C ALA A 107 -6.28 -7.97 -10.44
N ASN A 108 -6.13 -8.24 -11.74
CA ASN A 108 -4.98 -8.95 -12.30
C ASN A 108 -3.64 -8.25 -12.02
N ARG A 109 -3.61 -6.91 -12.01
CA ARG A 109 -2.39 -6.15 -11.70
C ARG A 109 -2.00 -6.29 -10.23
N VAL A 110 -2.99 -6.34 -9.34
CA VAL A 110 -2.76 -6.59 -7.91
C VAL A 110 -2.25 -8.01 -7.67
N ILE A 111 -2.80 -9.01 -8.37
CA ILE A 111 -2.32 -10.40 -8.33
C ILE A 111 -0.86 -10.46 -8.82
N ALA A 112 -0.54 -9.78 -9.92
CA ALA A 112 0.82 -9.75 -10.45
C ALA A 112 1.83 -9.22 -9.42
N LEU A 113 1.50 -8.14 -8.70
CA LEU A 113 2.33 -7.64 -7.61
C LEU A 113 2.48 -8.67 -6.48
N SER A 114 1.38 -9.33 -6.08
CA SER A 114 1.39 -10.39 -5.06
C SER A 114 2.34 -11.53 -5.42
N ASP A 115 2.35 -11.94 -6.70
CA ASP A 115 3.23 -12.98 -7.22
C ASP A 115 4.71 -12.56 -7.19
N VAL A 116 5.01 -11.30 -7.52
CA VAL A 116 6.37 -10.74 -7.43
C VAL A 116 6.84 -10.70 -5.98
N VAL A 117 6.05 -10.17 -5.05
CA VAL A 117 6.38 -10.12 -3.61
C VAL A 117 6.69 -11.51 -3.07
N ARG A 118 5.88 -12.51 -3.45
CA ARG A 118 6.09 -13.90 -3.05
C ARG A 118 7.39 -14.48 -3.63
N THR A 119 7.67 -14.21 -4.90
CA THR A 119 8.84 -14.73 -5.62
C THR A 119 10.14 -14.15 -5.04
N GLU A 120 10.15 -12.84 -4.80
CA GLU A 120 11.30 -12.12 -4.25
C GLU A 120 11.41 -12.26 -2.71
N LYS A 121 10.45 -12.95 -2.07
CA LYS A 121 10.38 -13.12 -0.60
C LYS A 121 10.40 -11.80 0.16
N ALA A 122 9.80 -10.77 -0.41
CA ALA A 122 9.65 -9.47 0.23
C ALA A 122 8.64 -9.55 1.38
N SER A 123 8.84 -8.74 2.41
CA SER A 123 8.00 -8.69 3.61
C SER A 123 6.61 -8.13 3.31
N LYS A 124 6.50 -7.18 2.36
CA LYS A 124 5.24 -6.58 1.93
C LYS A 124 5.35 -5.96 0.54
N GLY A 125 4.28 -6.03 -0.24
CA GLY A 125 4.11 -5.24 -1.45
C GLY A 125 3.27 -3.97 -1.22
N ILE A 126 3.58 -2.89 -1.93
CA ILE A 126 2.76 -1.66 -1.91
C ILE A 126 2.37 -1.32 -3.35
N PHE A 127 1.08 -1.16 -3.65
CA PHE A 127 0.61 -0.68 -4.94
C PHE A 127 0.13 0.77 -4.79
N ILE A 128 0.83 1.72 -5.40
CA ILE A 128 0.47 3.13 -5.38
C ILE A 128 -0.08 3.54 -6.75
N THR A 129 -1.28 4.13 -6.78
CA THR A 129 -1.88 4.62 -8.02
C THR A 129 -2.66 5.91 -7.85
N THR A 130 -2.70 6.73 -8.90
CA THR A 130 -3.61 7.88 -9.03
C THR A 130 -5.00 7.49 -9.56
N GLY A 131 -5.24 6.18 -9.79
CA GLY A 131 -6.53 5.61 -10.14
C GLY A 131 -7.21 4.91 -8.96
N TYR A 132 -8.16 4.03 -9.25
CA TYR A 132 -8.94 3.29 -8.26
C TYR A 132 -8.85 1.79 -8.53
N PHE A 133 -8.78 0.97 -7.48
CA PHE A 133 -8.79 -0.49 -7.66
C PHE A 133 -10.21 -0.99 -7.93
N SER A 134 -10.35 -2.01 -8.78
CA SER A 134 -11.64 -2.65 -9.03
C SER A 134 -12.20 -3.32 -7.76
N ALA A 135 -13.52 -3.42 -7.66
CA ALA A 135 -14.18 -4.05 -6.51
C ALA A 135 -13.76 -5.53 -6.33
N ASP A 136 -13.37 -6.19 -7.42
CA ASP A 136 -12.92 -7.58 -7.41
C ASP A 136 -11.61 -7.78 -6.63
N THR A 137 -10.84 -6.71 -6.40
CA THR A 137 -9.63 -6.77 -5.56
C THR A 137 -9.92 -7.17 -4.10
N ALA A 138 -11.14 -6.96 -3.61
CA ALA A 138 -11.56 -7.38 -2.27
C ALA A 138 -11.72 -8.91 -2.14
N ASN A 139 -11.98 -9.60 -3.25
CA ASN A 139 -12.20 -11.05 -3.29
C ASN A 139 -10.95 -11.81 -3.77
N LEU A 140 -9.78 -11.17 -3.73
CA LEU A 140 -8.55 -11.80 -4.18
C LEU A 140 -8.22 -13.01 -3.31
N PRO A 141 -7.70 -14.10 -3.92
CA PRO A 141 -7.23 -15.25 -3.17
C PRO A 141 -6.12 -14.82 -2.20
N GLU A 142 -6.03 -15.54 -1.08
CA GLU A 142 -5.00 -15.29 -0.07
C GLU A 142 -3.61 -15.31 -0.71
N GLY A 143 -2.86 -14.23 -0.54
CA GLY A 143 -1.62 -13.96 -1.26
C GLY A 143 -0.54 -13.37 -0.36
N ALA A 144 0.50 -12.82 -0.98
CA ALA A 144 1.53 -12.09 -0.24
C ALA A 144 0.92 -10.85 0.45
N PRO A 145 1.50 -10.35 1.55
CA PRO A 145 1.01 -9.15 2.22
C PRO A 145 1.09 -7.95 1.28
N LEU A 146 -0.04 -7.31 0.99
CA LEU A 146 -0.13 -6.13 0.13
C LEU A 146 -0.78 -4.94 0.84
N GLU A 147 -0.31 -3.74 0.52
CA GLU A 147 -0.96 -2.47 0.82
C GLU A 147 -1.40 -1.80 -0.49
N LEU A 148 -2.67 -1.40 -0.57
CA LEU A 148 -3.24 -0.78 -1.77
C LEU A 148 -3.54 0.70 -1.52
N ILE A 149 -2.83 1.58 -2.22
CA ILE A 149 -2.94 3.04 -2.10
C ILE A 149 -3.53 3.59 -3.39
N ASN A 150 -4.85 3.82 -3.39
CA ASN A 150 -5.57 4.43 -4.50
C ASN A 150 -5.48 5.97 -4.46
N ALA A 151 -6.09 6.65 -5.44
CA ALA A 151 -6.10 8.10 -5.54
C ALA A 151 -6.57 8.80 -4.25
N LYS A 152 -7.65 8.31 -3.64
CA LYS A 152 -8.24 8.89 -2.42
C LYS A 152 -7.30 8.72 -1.23
N ARG A 153 -6.76 7.52 -1.02
CA ARG A 153 -5.81 7.24 0.08
C ARG A 153 -4.49 7.99 -0.13
N LEU A 154 -3.98 8.04 -1.36
CA LEU A 154 -2.78 8.80 -1.71
C LEU A 154 -2.96 10.29 -1.37
N LYS A 155 -4.11 10.86 -1.72
CA LYS A 155 -4.45 12.25 -1.36
C LYS A 155 -4.46 12.46 0.15
N GLN A 156 -5.07 11.55 0.92
CA GLN A 156 -5.06 11.65 2.38
C GLN A 156 -3.63 11.65 2.92
N LEU A 157 -2.80 10.71 2.48
CA LEU A 157 -1.40 10.61 2.89
C LEU A 157 -0.60 11.87 2.53
N ILE A 158 -0.84 12.44 1.35
CA ILE A 158 -0.23 13.71 0.92
C ILE A 158 -0.57 14.85 1.89
N LEU A 159 -1.83 14.95 2.31
CA LEU A 159 -2.30 15.98 3.24
C LEU A 159 -1.82 15.74 4.67
N GLU A 160 -1.78 14.47 5.11
CA GLU A 160 -1.33 14.06 6.43
C GLU A 160 0.17 14.36 6.65
N HIS A 161 0.99 14.17 5.61
CA HIS A 161 2.45 14.31 5.68
C HIS A 161 3.00 15.55 4.94
N ASP A 162 2.14 16.47 4.49
CA ASP A 162 2.52 17.68 3.75
C ASP A 162 3.49 17.42 2.57
N LEU A 163 3.24 16.37 1.80
CA LEU A 163 4.19 15.88 0.78
C LEU A 163 4.37 16.84 -0.40
N LEU A 164 3.48 17.83 -0.55
CA LEU A 164 3.47 18.83 -1.63
C LEU A 164 4.15 20.16 -1.27
N ALA A 165 4.68 20.29 -0.05
CA ALA A 165 5.52 21.42 0.34
C ALA A 165 6.91 21.42 -0.32
#